data_AF-A0AAV4FZF1-F1
#
_entry.id   AF-A0AAV4FZF1-F1
#
_cell.length_a   1.000
_cell.length_b   1.000
_cell.length_c   1.000
_cell.angle_alpha   90.00
_cell.angle_beta   90.00
_cell.angle_gamma   90.00
#
_symmetry.space_group_name_H-M   'P 1'
#
loop_
_entity.id
_entity.type
_entity.pdbx_description
1 polymer ?
#
loop_
_entity_poly.entity_id
_entity_poly.type
_entity_poly.pdbx_seq_one_letter_code
_entity_poly.pdbx_strand_id
1 'polypeptide(L)'
;MTLVDEDVSGCGENEDANETEDNEPYDMAYFDNVAGISTEKEYNVQPKFATGVEKILSEGLSKETVDNLYKKYQRPTNCTRLAVLPCNPEIFKHASTKAKTRDSSLQNTQKALIKGVCAITSAFDDLSKSPTDSDTAMTLLKEKVADGVALLSHASHSLDMFRRHSFKGDIKEEYNSLCTNTHPATGALFGPNVNDRIKEVNESLRVARTTRRY
;
A
#
# COMPACT_ATOMS: atom_id res chain seq x y z
N MET A 1 54.18 -51.48 -52.19
CA MET A 1 55.64 -51.48 -52.00
C MET A 1 56.08 -50.04 -52.16
N THR A 2 56.20 -49.33 -51.03
CA THR A 2 57.46 -48.74 -50.49
C THR A 2 57.83 -47.43 -51.22
N LEU A 3 57.59 -46.24 -50.65
CA LEU A 3 58.24 -45.54 -49.51
C LEU A 3 59.45 -44.67 -49.93
N VAL A 4 59.31 -43.35 -49.65
CA VAL A 4 60.28 -42.27 -49.26
C VAL A 4 61.41 -41.82 -50.22
N ASP A 5 61.91 -40.57 -50.27
CA ASP A 5 62.18 -39.51 -49.25
C ASP A 5 62.02 -38.05 -49.82
N GLU A 6 61.52 -37.10 -49.02
CA GLU A 6 62.19 -35.91 -48.39
C GLU A 6 62.54 -34.72 -49.31
N ASP A 7 61.92 -33.56 -49.04
CA ASP A 7 62.69 -32.37 -48.67
C ASP A 7 61.85 -31.35 -47.88
N VAL A 8 62.51 -30.84 -46.84
CA VAL A 8 62.05 -29.95 -45.77
C VAL A 8 62.43 -28.51 -46.08
N SER A 9 61.61 -27.51 -45.73
CA SER A 9 62.04 -26.25 -45.08
C SER A 9 60.90 -25.22 -45.02
N GLY A 10 60.65 -24.64 -43.84
CA GLY A 10 59.88 -23.40 -43.73
C GLY A 10 59.10 -23.20 -42.42
N CYS A 11 59.84 -23.08 -41.32
CA CYS A 11 59.45 -22.75 -39.94
C CYS A 11 58.30 -21.76 -39.71
N GLY A 12 57.56 -21.99 -38.64
CA GLY A 12 56.67 -21.03 -37.99
C GLY A 12 55.96 -21.65 -36.77
N GLU A 13 56.70 -21.83 -35.67
CA GLU A 13 56.18 -22.18 -34.35
C GLU A 13 55.33 -21.03 -33.77
N ASN A 14 54.22 -21.37 -33.11
CA ASN A 14 54.10 -21.14 -31.67
C ASN A 14 52.81 -21.79 -31.13
N GLU A 15 53.03 -22.70 -30.19
CA GLU A 15 52.07 -23.13 -29.17
C GLU A 15 51.66 -21.92 -28.33
N ASP A 16 50.39 -21.86 -27.93
CA ASP A 16 50.02 -21.49 -26.57
C ASP A 16 48.59 -21.96 -26.29
N ALA A 17 48.50 -22.94 -25.40
CA ALA A 17 47.29 -23.24 -24.66
C ALA A 17 47.18 -22.22 -23.53
N ASN A 18 46.04 -21.55 -23.36
CA ASN A 18 45.48 -21.38 -22.01
C ASN A 18 43.99 -21.01 -21.99
N GLU A 19 43.26 -21.81 -21.21
CA GLU A 19 42.25 -21.45 -20.21
C GLU A 19 41.16 -20.39 -20.52
N THR A 20 39.92 -20.91 -20.55
CA THR A 20 38.71 -20.37 -19.91
C THR A 20 38.70 -18.90 -19.51
N GLU A 21 37.78 -18.13 -20.11
CA GLU A 21 37.02 -17.14 -19.37
C GLU A 21 35.58 -17.11 -19.90
N ASP A 22 34.68 -17.63 -19.06
CA ASP A 22 33.25 -17.39 -19.11
C ASP A 22 33.01 -15.89 -19.17
N ASN A 23 32.74 -15.36 -20.37
CA ASN A 23 32.20 -14.01 -20.49
C ASN A 23 30.71 -14.07 -20.11
N GLU A 24 30.43 -14.06 -18.81
CA GLU A 24 29.14 -13.63 -18.30
C GLU A 24 28.81 -12.25 -18.91
N PRO A 25 27.62 -12.08 -19.52
CA PRO A 25 27.28 -10.79 -20.13
C PRO A 25 27.23 -9.74 -19.01
N TYR A 26 28.12 -8.76 -19.09
CA TYR A 26 28.16 -7.60 -18.19
C TYR A 26 26.75 -7.11 -17.88
N ASP A 27 26.38 -7.12 -16.60
CA ASP A 27 25.08 -6.63 -16.14
C ASP A 27 25.00 -5.11 -16.34
N MET A 28 24.47 -4.72 -17.51
CA MET A 28 24.25 -3.32 -17.88
C MET A 28 23.32 -2.60 -16.91
N ALA A 29 22.57 -3.31 -16.05
CA ALA A 29 21.75 -2.68 -15.02
C ALA A 29 22.59 -1.87 -14.02
N TYR A 30 23.83 -2.28 -13.73
CA TYR A 30 24.72 -1.48 -12.88
C TYR A 30 25.09 -0.15 -13.55
N PHE A 31 25.43 -0.19 -14.85
CA PHE A 31 25.80 1.02 -15.59
C PHE A 31 24.59 1.95 -15.81
N ASP A 32 23.41 1.41 -16.10
CA ASP A 32 22.18 2.18 -16.23
C ASP A 32 21.81 2.91 -14.93
N ASN A 33 21.96 2.25 -13.78
CA ASN A 33 21.77 2.86 -12.47
C ASN A 33 22.78 3.98 -12.18
N VAL A 34 24.07 3.78 -12.50
CA VAL A 34 25.12 4.80 -12.32
C VAL A 34 24.94 5.98 -13.28
N ALA A 35 24.48 5.71 -14.51
CA ALA A 35 24.23 6.72 -15.53
C ALA A 35 22.89 7.48 -15.35
N GLY A 36 22.07 7.09 -14.37
CA GLY A 36 20.75 7.68 -14.15
C GLY A 36 19.73 7.35 -15.24
N ILE A 37 19.97 6.30 -16.03
CA ILE A 37 19.09 5.83 -17.10
C ILE A 37 17.98 4.99 -16.45
N SER A 38 16.85 5.62 -16.13
CA SER A 38 15.62 4.87 -15.84
C SER A 38 14.92 4.52 -17.15
N THR A 39 14.97 3.25 -17.54
CA THR A 39 14.05 2.74 -18.56
C THR A 39 12.70 2.51 -17.89
N GLU A 40 11.72 3.40 -18.16
CA GLU A 40 10.33 3.11 -17.83
C GLU A 40 9.93 1.85 -18.61
N LYS A 41 9.86 0.71 -17.92
CA LYS A 41 9.38 -0.53 -18.52
C LYS A 41 7.89 -0.39 -18.76
N GLU A 42 7.52 -0.07 -19.99
CA GLU A 42 6.15 -0.17 -20.46
C GLU A 42 5.71 -1.63 -20.35
N TYR A 43 4.73 -1.92 -19.49
CA TYR A 43 4.16 -3.25 -19.34
C TYR A 43 2.69 -3.22 -19.73
N ASN A 44 2.29 -4.16 -20.57
CA ASN A 44 0.91 -4.31 -21.01
C ASN A 44 0.25 -5.46 -20.25
N VAL A 45 -0.91 -5.20 -19.65
CA VAL A 45 -1.79 -6.25 -19.13
C VAL A 45 -2.70 -6.79 -20.24
N GLN A 46 -3.36 -7.92 -19.99
CA GLN A 46 -4.37 -8.48 -20.91
C GLN A 46 -5.39 -7.41 -21.34
N PRO A 47 -5.61 -7.17 -22.66
CA PRO A 47 -6.43 -6.04 -23.14
C PRO A 47 -7.84 -5.98 -22.55
N LYS A 48 -8.51 -7.13 -22.43
CA LYS A 48 -9.85 -7.20 -21.83
C LYS A 48 -9.85 -6.77 -20.36
N PHE A 49 -8.78 -7.07 -19.63
CA PHE A 49 -8.62 -6.64 -18.25
C PHE A 49 -8.39 -5.13 -18.17
N ALA A 50 -7.51 -4.59 -19.03
CA ALA A 50 -7.29 -3.14 -19.13
C ALA A 50 -8.60 -2.39 -19.41
N THR A 51 -9.35 -2.81 -20.44
CA THR A 51 -10.66 -2.20 -20.77
C THR A 51 -11.64 -2.25 -19.60
N GLY A 52 -11.66 -3.37 -18.87
CA GLY A 52 -12.51 -3.52 -17.68
C GLY A 52 -12.14 -2.54 -16.56
N VAL A 53 -10.85 -2.40 -16.27
CA VAL A 53 -10.35 -1.47 -15.24
C VAL A 53 -10.65 -0.02 -15.63
N GLU A 54 -10.33 0.38 -16.86
CA GLU A 54 -10.61 1.72 -17.39
C GLU A 54 -12.09 2.09 -17.28
N LYS A 55 -12.97 1.16 -17.65
CA LYS A 55 -14.42 1.35 -17.55
C LYS A 55 -14.86 1.55 -16.11
N ILE A 56 -14.38 0.73 -15.17
CA ILE A 56 -14.73 0.84 -13.75
C ILE A 56 -14.25 2.16 -13.16
N LEU A 57 -13.04 2.61 -13.53
CA LEU A 57 -12.49 3.89 -13.06
C LEU A 57 -13.27 5.09 -13.61
N SER A 58 -13.74 4.98 -14.86
CA SER A 58 -14.45 6.07 -15.54
C SER A 58 -15.93 6.17 -15.13
N GLU A 59 -16.61 5.03 -15.02
CA GLU A 59 -18.07 4.97 -14.85
C GLU A 59 -18.49 4.55 -13.44
N GLY A 60 -17.57 4.01 -12.65
CA GLY A 60 -17.88 3.35 -11.38
C GLY A 60 -18.57 1.99 -11.57
N LEU A 61 -18.99 1.42 -10.45
CA LEU A 61 -19.75 0.17 -10.41
C LEU A 61 -21.23 0.46 -10.12
N SER A 62 -22.12 -0.40 -10.62
CA SER A 62 -23.53 -0.35 -10.23
C SER A 62 -23.69 -0.68 -8.74
N LYS A 63 -24.71 -0.10 -8.10
CA LYS A 63 -25.00 -0.32 -6.68
C LYS A 63 -25.14 -1.81 -6.34
N GLU A 64 -25.86 -2.55 -7.18
CA GLU A 64 -26.04 -4.00 -7.03
C GLU A 64 -24.69 -4.74 -7.02
N THR A 65 -23.79 -4.39 -7.95
CA THR A 65 -22.45 -5.00 -8.03
C THR A 65 -21.66 -4.70 -6.76
N VAL A 66 -21.66 -3.46 -6.29
CA VAL A 66 -20.99 -3.05 -5.06
C VAL A 66 -21.53 -3.82 -3.86
N ASP A 67 -22.86 -3.92 -3.72
CA ASP A 67 -23.51 -4.63 -2.62
C ASP A 67 -23.18 -6.13 -2.63
N ASN A 68 -23.10 -6.74 -3.82
CA ASN A 68 -22.70 -8.13 -3.98
C ASN A 68 -21.23 -8.35 -3.58
N LEU A 69 -20.31 -7.44 -3.96
CA LEU A 69 -18.91 -7.50 -3.52
C LEU A 69 -18.79 -7.32 -2.00
N TYR A 70 -19.60 -6.45 -1.39
CA TYR A 70 -19.62 -6.25 0.05
C TYR A 70 -20.06 -7.49 0.83
N LYS A 71 -21.02 -8.25 0.29
CA LYS A 71 -21.46 -9.53 0.85
C LYS A 71 -20.42 -10.63 0.64
N LYS A 72 -19.76 -10.65 -0.50
CA LYS A 72 -18.73 -11.64 -0.83
C LYS A 72 -17.51 -11.54 0.07
N TYR A 73 -16.97 -10.34 0.26
CA TYR A 73 -15.73 -10.13 1.01
C TYR A 73 -16.02 -9.73 2.45
N GLN A 74 -16.07 -10.73 3.33
CA GLN A 74 -16.24 -10.52 4.77
C GLN A 74 -14.92 -10.15 5.45
N ARG A 75 -15.03 -9.45 6.58
CA ARG A 75 -13.87 -9.06 7.38
C ARG A 75 -13.35 -10.29 8.15
N PRO A 76 -12.05 -10.63 8.08
CA PRO A 76 -11.45 -11.65 8.92
C PRO A 76 -11.56 -11.30 10.41
N THR A 77 -11.86 -12.28 11.27
CA THR A 77 -12.12 -12.05 12.70
C THR A 77 -10.88 -11.61 13.48
N ASN A 78 -9.69 -12.08 13.07
CA ASN A 78 -8.39 -11.69 13.62
C ASN A 78 -7.89 -10.32 13.14
N CYS A 79 -8.48 -9.75 12.09
CA CYS A 79 -8.10 -8.44 11.53
C CYS A 79 -9.14 -7.36 11.88
N THR A 80 -9.27 -7.04 13.17
CA THR A 80 -10.34 -6.16 13.66
C THR A 80 -10.33 -4.77 13.03
N ARG A 81 -9.15 -4.26 12.63
CA ARG A 81 -8.97 -2.95 11.99
C ARG A 81 -9.31 -2.88 10.50
N LEU A 82 -9.61 -4.01 9.85
CA LEU A 82 -10.20 -4.03 8.49
C LEU A 82 -11.69 -3.63 8.54
N ALA A 83 -11.95 -2.44 9.08
CA ALA A 83 -13.25 -1.87 9.28
C ALA A 83 -13.16 -0.34 9.21
N VAL A 84 -14.21 0.28 8.67
CA VAL A 84 -14.38 1.73 8.70
C VAL A 84 -14.59 2.16 10.15
N LEU A 85 -13.81 3.12 10.61
CA LEU A 85 -13.95 3.65 11.97
C LEU A 85 -15.14 4.62 12.06
N PRO A 86 -16.08 4.41 12.99
CA PRO A 86 -17.08 5.42 13.29
C PRO A 86 -16.41 6.63 13.95
N CYS A 87 -16.99 7.81 13.74
CA CYS A 87 -16.64 8.98 14.54
C CYS A 87 -17.09 8.77 16.00
N ASN A 88 -16.31 9.27 16.95
CA ASN A 88 -16.65 9.19 18.37
C ASN A 88 -17.98 9.92 18.64
N PRO A 89 -18.94 9.32 19.37
CA PRO A 89 -20.26 9.92 19.58
C PRO A 89 -20.22 11.34 20.15
N GLU A 90 -19.33 11.63 21.08
CA GLU A 90 -19.18 12.97 21.67
C GLU A 90 -18.76 14.01 20.65
N ILE A 91 -17.74 13.72 19.83
CA ILE A 91 -17.31 14.62 18.76
C ILE A 91 -18.39 14.72 17.69
N PHE A 92 -18.96 13.59 17.27
CA PHE A 92 -19.98 13.56 16.24
C PHE A 92 -21.20 14.36 16.65
N LYS A 93 -21.71 14.21 17.88
CA LYS A 93 -22.88 14.94 18.39
C LYS A 93 -22.70 16.46 18.25
N HIS A 94 -21.53 16.97 18.62
CA HIS A 94 -21.20 18.40 18.62
C HIS A 94 -20.68 18.93 17.27
N ALA A 95 -20.42 18.06 16.30
CA ALA A 95 -19.98 18.47 14.97
C ALA A 95 -21.11 19.13 14.15
N SER A 96 -20.72 20.02 13.24
CA SER A 96 -21.63 20.68 12.29
C SER A 96 -22.31 19.65 11.37
N THR A 97 -23.50 19.98 10.84
CA THR A 97 -24.17 19.13 9.84
C THR A 97 -23.28 18.89 8.62
N LYS A 98 -22.54 19.92 8.19
CA LYS A 98 -21.58 19.82 7.07
C LYS A 98 -20.48 18.80 7.37
N ALA A 99 -19.91 18.83 8.58
CA ALA A 99 -18.90 17.87 9.02
C ALA A 99 -19.43 16.43 9.05
N LYS A 100 -20.64 16.23 9.59
CA LYS A 100 -21.30 14.93 9.67
C LYS A 100 -21.51 14.32 8.28
N THR A 101 -22.03 15.12 7.34
CA THR A 101 -22.25 14.69 5.96
C THR A 101 -20.94 14.36 5.25
N ARG A 102 -19.92 15.22 5.40
CA ARG A 102 -18.59 15.00 4.84
C ARG A 102 -17.95 13.71 5.36
N ASP A 103 -17.93 13.51 6.67
CA ASP A 103 -17.38 12.29 7.28
C ASP A 103 -18.16 11.04 6.84
N SER A 104 -19.49 11.10 6.79
CA SER A 104 -20.32 9.98 6.31
C SER A 104 -20.03 9.62 4.85
N SER A 105 -19.83 10.62 3.98
CA SER A 105 -19.44 10.40 2.59
C SER A 105 -18.06 9.72 2.50
N LEU A 106 -17.10 10.18 3.29
CA LEU A 106 -15.75 9.59 3.32
C LEU A 106 -15.78 8.15 3.88
N GLN A 107 -16.60 7.88 4.90
CA GLN A 107 -16.82 6.53 5.42
C GLN A 107 -17.40 5.59 4.35
N ASN A 108 -18.35 6.06 3.54
CA ASN A 108 -18.91 5.27 2.45
C ASN A 108 -17.86 4.93 1.39
N THR A 109 -17.00 5.89 1.01
CA THR A 109 -15.88 5.63 0.11
C THR A 109 -14.88 4.65 0.73
N GLN A 110 -14.52 4.85 2.00
CA GLN A 110 -13.60 3.97 2.73
C GLN A 110 -14.14 2.54 2.85
N LYS A 111 -15.46 2.35 2.91
CA LYS A 111 -16.09 1.03 2.96
C LYS A 111 -15.75 0.20 1.72
N ALA A 112 -15.76 0.81 0.54
CA ALA A 112 -15.35 0.13 -0.70
C ALA A 112 -13.87 -0.26 -0.64
N LEU A 113 -13.00 0.66 -0.22
CA LEU A 113 -11.57 0.41 -0.05
C LEU A 113 -11.30 -0.74 0.91
N ILE A 114 -11.87 -0.71 2.13
CA ILE A 114 -11.71 -1.78 3.13
C ILE A 114 -12.17 -3.13 2.58
N LYS A 115 -13.29 -3.17 1.83
CA LYS A 115 -13.78 -4.41 1.24
C LYS A 115 -12.84 -4.95 0.14
N GLY A 116 -12.21 -4.07 -0.63
CA GLY A 116 -11.12 -4.44 -1.53
C GLY A 116 -9.90 -5.00 -0.78
N VAL A 117 -9.49 -4.37 0.33
CA VAL A 117 -8.41 -4.87 1.19
C VAL A 117 -8.73 -6.26 1.73
N CYS A 118 -9.96 -6.51 2.20
CA CYS A 118 -10.39 -7.85 2.63
C CYS A 118 -10.26 -8.89 1.52
N ALA A 119 -10.64 -8.53 0.28
CA ALA A 119 -10.54 -9.42 -0.88
C ALA A 119 -9.08 -9.83 -1.15
N ILE A 120 -8.17 -8.86 -1.20
CA ILE A 120 -6.76 -9.11 -1.50
C ILE A 120 -6.06 -9.80 -0.31
N THR A 121 -6.42 -9.47 0.93
CA THR A 121 -5.93 -10.17 2.13
C THR A 121 -6.34 -11.65 2.09
N SER A 122 -7.57 -11.95 1.67
CA SER A 122 -8.03 -13.34 1.51
C SER A 122 -7.28 -14.05 0.38
N ALA A 123 -7.03 -13.36 -0.73
CA ALA A 123 -6.24 -13.90 -1.83
C ALA A 123 -4.78 -14.19 -1.41
N PHE A 124 -4.17 -13.33 -0.59
CA PHE A 124 -2.84 -13.57 -0.04
C PHE A 124 -2.81 -14.79 0.89
N ASP A 125 -3.82 -14.95 1.75
CA ASP A 125 -3.95 -16.11 2.64
C ASP A 125 -4.11 -17.42 1.83
N ASP A 126 -4.90 -17.39 0.76
CA ASP A 126 -5.06 -18.55 -0.14
C ASP A 126 -3.77 -18.87 -0.90
N LEU A 127 -3.05 -17.86 -1.41
CA LEU A 127 -1.74 -18.05 -2.06
C LEU A 127 -0.69 -18.59 -1.07
N SER A 128 -0.74 -18.18 0.19
CA SER A 128 0.22 -18.60 1.22
C SER A 128 0.09 -20.07 1.60
N LYS A 129 -1.07 -20.69 1.32
CA LYS A 129 -1.30 -22.13 1.56
C LYS A 129 -0.81 -23.02 0.41
N SER A 130 -0.38 -22.43 -0.72
CA SER A 130 0.12 -23.19 -1.86
C SER A 130 1.50 -23.81 -1.58
N PRO A 131 1.69 -25.13 -1.77
CA PRO A 131 2.93 -25.82 -1.46
C PRO A 131 3.95 -25.66 -2.59
N THR A 132 4.56 -24.49 -2.75
CA THR A 132 5.70 -24.29 -3.67
C THR A 132 6.49 -23.02 -3.31
N ASP A 133 7.47 -23.17 -2.44
CA ASP A 133 8.45 -22.10 -2.14
C ASP A 133 9.61 -22.05 -3.14
N SER A 134 9.66 -22.99 -4.11
CA SER A 134 10.70 -23.06 -5.14
C SER A 134 10.31 -22.44 -6.49
N ASP A 135 9.08 -21.93 -6.65
CA ASP A 135 8.65 -21.27 -7.88
C ASP A 135 8.82 -19.75 -7.75
N THR A 136 9.86 -19.22 -8.40
CA THR A 136 10.15 -17.78 -8.44
C THR A 136 8.93 -16.96 -8.89
N ALA A 137 8.10 -17.47 -9.80
CA ALA A 137 6.90 -16.76 -10.25
C ALA A 137 5.84 -16.67 -9.14
N MET A 138 5.68 -17.73 -8.35
CA MET A 138 4.78 -17.75 -7.21
C MET A 138 5.26 -16.80 -6.10
N THR A 139 6.56 -16.75 -5.83
CA THR A 139 7.15 -15.81 -4.88
C THR A 139 6.89 -14.37 -5.29
N LEU A 140 7.17 -14.01 -6.54
CA LEU A 140 6.90 -12.66 -7.07
C LEU A 140 5.41 -12.30 -7.04
N LEU A 141 4.51 -13.28 -7.25
CA LEU A 141 3.07 -13.05 -7.12
C LEU A 141 2.67 -12.77 -5.66
N LYS A 142 3.17 -13.56 -4.71
CA LYS A 142 2.94 -13.34 -3.27
C LYS A 142 3.41 -11.94 -2.85
N GLU A 143 4.61 -11.53 -3.29
CA GLU A 143 5.15 -10.19 -3.04
C GLU A 143 4.23 -9.09 -3.58
N LYS A 144 3.84 -9.15 -4.85
CA LYS A 144 2.92 -8.16 -5.46
C LYS A 144 1.59 -8.06 -4.71
N VAL A 145 1.03 -9.19 -4.28
CA VAL A 145 -0.21 -9.21 -3.51
C VAL A 145 -0.01 -8.63 -2.12
N ALA A 146 1.09 -8.98 -1.42
CA ALA A 146 1.44 -8.43 -0.12
C ALA A 146 1.61 -6.90 -0.17
N ASP A 147 2.36 -6.40 -1.16
CA ASP A 147 2.56 -4.97 -1.39
C ASP A 147 1.23 -4.26 -1.68
N GLY A 148 0.36 -4.88 -2.49
CA GLY A 148 -1.00 -4.39 -2.73
C GLY A 148 -1.82 -4.28 -1.44
N VAL A 149 -1.79 -5.29 -0.57
CA VAL A 149 -2.44 -5.23 0.75
C VAL A 149 -1.87 -4.10 1.60
N ALA A 150 -0.54 -3.97 1.65
CA ALA A 150 0.14 -2.95 2.44
C ALA A 150 -0.24 -1.53 1.98
N LEU A 151 -0.16 -1.25 0.67
CA LEU A 151 -0.48 0.05 0.08
C LEU A 151 -1.95 0.43 0.29
N LEU A 152 -2.89 -0.51 0.07
CA LEU A 152 -4.31 -0.24 0.24
C LEU A 152 -4.70 -0.09 1.73
N SER A 153 -4.07 -0.86 2.61
CA SER A 153 -4.23 -0.71 4.07
C SER A 153 -3.71 0.64 4.53
N HIS A 154 -2.55 1.07 4.01
CA HIS A 154 -1.99 2.39 4.25
C HIS A 154 -2.91 3.49 3.72
N ALA A 155 -3.47 3.36 2.52
CA ALA A 155 -4.44 4.32 1.98
C ALA A 155 -5.68 4.46 2.88
N SER A 156 -6.19 3.35 3.42
CA SER A 156 -7.29 3.40 4.39
C SER A 156 -6.90 4.10 5.68
N HIS A 157 -5.69 3.86 6.19
CA HIS A 157 -5.16 4.58 7.36
C HIS A 157 -5.03 6.08 7.08
N SER A 158 -4.45 6.46 5.95
CA SER A 158 -4.31 7.86 5.52
C SER A 158 -5.68 8.55 5.38
N LEU A 159 -6.71 7.82 4.95
CA LEU A 159 -8.08 8.32 4.93
C LEU A 159 -8.65 8.53 6.34
N ASP A 160 -8.38 7.64 7.30
CA ASP A 160 -8.73 7.87 8.72
C ASP A 160 -8.05 9.16 9.24
N MET A 161 -6.78 9.37 8.92
CA MET A 161 -6.04 10.58 9.33
C MET A 161 -6.61 11.84 8.67
N PHE A 162 -6.93 11.79 7.37
CA PHE A 162 -7.56 12.89 6.66
C PHE A 162 -8.95 13.22 7.23
N ARG A 163 -9.77 12.21 7.50
CA ARG A 163 -11.09 12.36 8.14
C ARG A 163 -10.93 13.05 9.49
N ARG A 164 -10.04 12.56 10.35
CA ARG A 164 -9.76 13.14 11.66
C ARG A 164 -9.30 14.60 11.56
N HIS A 165 -8.37 14.89 10.64
CA HIS A 165 -7.86 16.24 10.41
C HIS A 165 -8.95 17.19 9.92
N SER A 166 -9.86 16.72 9.07
CA SER A 166 -10.95 17.52 8.52
C SER A 166 -11.91 18.05 9.59
N PHE A 167 -11.96 17.44 10.78
CA PHE A 167 -12.75 17.95 11.91
C PHE A 167 -12.14 19.20 12.56
N LYS A 168 -10.87 19.53 12.29
CA LYS A 168 -10.17 20.68 12.91
C LYS A 168 -10.89 22.01 12.67
N GLY A 169 -11.53 22.19 11.50
CA GLY A 169 -12.33 23.38 11.18
C GLY A 169 -13.75 23.38 11.75
N ASP A 170 -14.18 22.25 12.33
CA ASP A 170 -15.56 22.04 12.81
C ASP A 170 -15.63 21.88 14.34
N ILE A 171 -14.49 21.88 15.04
CA ILE A 171 -14.38 21.92 16.50
C ILE A 171 -13.73 23.23 16.93
N LYS A 172 -13.86 23.61 18.20
CA LYS A 172 -13.19 24.83 18.70
C LYS A 172 -11.68 24.66 18.64
N GLU A 173 -10.99 25.75 18.35
CA GLU A 173 -9.53 25.78 18.16
C GLU A 173 -8.75 25.17 19.33
N GLU A 174 -9.23 25.38 20.55
CA GLU A 174 -8.65 24.84 21.78
C GLU A 174 -8.61 23.30 21.83
N TYR A 175 -9.43 22.60 21.03
CA TYR A 175 -9.47 21.14 20.91
C TYR A 175 -8.76 20.62 19.65
N ASN A 176 -8.11 21.48 18.85
CA ASN A 176 -7.45 21.07 17.61
C ASN A 176 -6.38 19.99 17.80
N SER A 177 -5.80 19.87 18.99
CA SER A 177 -4.87 18.79 19.34
C SER A 177 -5.49 17.39 19.21
N LEU A 178 -6.81 17.26 19.38
CA LEU A 178 -7.55 16.00 19.20
C LEU A 178 -7.57 15.55 17.73
N CYS A 179 -7.46 16.49 16.79
CA CYS A 179 -7.47 16.22 15.35
C CYS A 179 -6.10 15.83 14.77
N THR A 180 -5.12 15.54 15.63
CA THR A 180 -3.76 15.16 15.21
C THR A 180 -3.58 13.65 15.09
N ASN A 181 -2.47 13.23 14.49
CA ASN A 181 -2.11 11.82 14.31
C ASN A 181 -1.27 11.26 15.48
N THR A 182 -1.23 11.99 16.60
CA THR A 182 -0.46 11.64 17.81
C THR A 182 -0.87 10.29 18.41
N HIS A 183 -2.10 9.86 18.17
CA HIS A 183 -2.66 8.64 18.72
C HIS A 183 -3.23 7.73 17.64
N PRO A 184 -3.07 6.40 17.76
CA PRO A 184 -3.64 5.45 16.81
C PRO A 184 -5.16 5.60 16.65
N ALA A 185 -5.66 5.41 15.43
CA ALA A 185 -7.10 5.29 15.17
C ALA A 185 -7.52 3.83 15.40
N THR A 186 -8.10 3.55 16.57
CA THR A 186 -8.56 2.23 16.97
C THR A 186 -9.94 2.31 17.60
N GLY A 187 -10.85 1.39 17.24
CA GLY A 187 -12.23 1.36 17.72
C GLY A 187 -13.12 2.48 17.15
N ALA A 188 -12.68 3.74 17.29
CA ALA A 188 -13.30 4.94 16.75
C ALA A 188 -12.24 5.90 16.17
N LEU A 189 -12.68 6.86 15.36
CA LEU A 189 -11.80 7.76 14.60
C LEU A 189 -10.79 8.52 15.45
N PHE A 190 -11.17 8.96 16.66
CA PHE A 190 -10.32 9.67 17.62
C PHE A 190 -9.75 8.75 18.73
N GLY A 191 -10.01 7.44 18.62
CA GLY A 191 -9.61 6.44 19.60
C GLY A 191 -10.58 6.33 20.78
N PRO A 192 -10.39 5.32 21.65
CA PRO A 192 -11.30 5.06 22.78
C PRO A 192 -11.21 6.14 23.88
N ASN A 193 -10.04 6.74 24.08
CA ASN A 193 -9.78 7.64 25.22
C ASN A 193 -10.02 9.12 24.90
N VAL A 194 -10.90 9.42 23.94
CA VAL A 194 -11.15 10.81 23.51
C VAL A 194 -11.66 11.69 24.66
N ASN A 195 -12.46 11.13 25.56
CA ASN A 195 -13.01 11.86 26.70
C ASN A 195 -11.93 12.26 27.72
N ASP A 196 -10.94 11.40 27.94
CA ASP A 196 -9.84 11.71 28.85
C ASP A 196 -8.95 12.81 28.25
N ARG A 197 -8.69 12.76 26.95
CA ARG A 197 -7.97 13.84 26.25
C ARG A 197 -8.73 15.17 26.27
N ILE A 198 -10.06 15.15 26.20
CA ILE A 198 -10.89 16.35 26.36
C ILE A 198 -10.70 16.94 27.77
N LYS A 199 -10.63 16.11 28.82
CA LYS A 199 -10.37 16.57 30.19
C LYS A 199 -8.96 17.17 30.31
N GLU A 200 -7.94 16.50 29.78
CA GLU A 200 -6.56 16.99 29.76
C GLU A 200 -6.42 18.36 29.08
N VAL A 201 -7.11 18.55 27.95
CA VAL A 201 -7.18 19.85 27.25
C VAL A 201 -7.83 20.90 28.16
N ASN A 202 -8.95 20.59 28.79
CA ASN A 202 -9.63 21.52 29.69
C ASN A 202 -8.78 21.91 30.91
N GLU A 203 -8.06 20.95 31.51
CA GLU A 203 -7.12 21.20 32.59
C GLU A 203 -5.98 22.10 32.15
N SER A 204 -5.39 21.83 30.97
CA SER A 204 -4.33 22.65 30.38
C SER A 204 -4.80 24.09 30.14
N LEU A 205 -6.02 24.28 29.62
CA LEU A 205 -6.63 25.60 29.43
C LEU A 205 -6.88 26.32 30.76
N ARG A 206 -7.30 25.60 31.80
CA ARG A 206 -7.47 26.16 33.15
C ARG A 206 -6.14 26.66 33.71
N VAL A 207 -5.08 25.84 33.63
CA VAL A 207 -3.74 26.22 34.08
C VAL A 207 -3.25 27.46 33.31
N ALA A 208 -3.34 27.45 31.98
CA ALA A 208 -2.90 28.57 31.14
C ALA A 208 -3.61 29.89 31.47
N ARG A 209 -4.90 29.85 31.82
CA ARG A 209 -5.65 31.04 32.29
C ARG A 209 -5.17 31.54 33.65
N THR A 210 -4.73 30.65 34.54
CA THR A 210 -4.23 31.01 35.87
C THR A 210 -2.80 31.54 35.84
N THR A 211 -1.93 31.06 34.94
CA THR A 211 -0.52 31.46 34.86
C THR A 211 -0.22 32.65 33.93
N ARG A 212 -1.17 33.10 33.10
CA ARG A 212 -0.98 34.27 32.23
C ARG A 212 -0.89 35.55 33.08
N ARG A 213 0.33 35.91 33.51
CA ARG A 213 0.66 37.23 34.06
C ARG A 213 0.68 38.25 32.91
N TYR A 214 0.04 39.39 33.15
CA TYR A 214 0.00 40.55 32.25
C TYR A 214 1.39 41.03 31.87
#